data_AF-A0A920BF07-F1
#
_entry.id   AF-A0A920BF07-F1
#
_cell.length_a   1.000
_cell.length_b   1.000
_cell.length_c   1.000
_cell.angle_alpha   90.00
_cell.angle_beta   90.00
_cell.angle_gamma   90.00
#
_symmetry.space_group_name_H-M   'P 1'
#
loop_
_entity.id
_entity.type
_entity.pdbx_description
1 polymer ?
#
loop_
_entity_poly.entity_id
_entity_poly.type
_entity_poly.pdbx_seq_one_letter_code
_entity_poly.pdbx_strand_id
1 'polypeptide(L)'
;MAQQAEAAATEQIAAEADFHAVNKALETADTELTTATAAAEAAETARRDSAAQIARLQAEIDALQYLLADQEDGEERPVIDQLAVRDGMEIALAAYLADELSLPVGAGRRGYWQSTPQKTDLQPPAGTTALADYVSGVPALTTSLAGVGVIEDPAQAESLQAQLRPGQAITSKDGSLWRWDGFVRLASKANKSAERIRQRQRLDQLQSELTVSSKKAEKDQNKRTADARHPCPMSNQVTRLPGGQPCG
;
A
#
# COMPACT_ATOMS: atom_id res chain seq x y z
N MET A 1 50.13 47.09 49.51
CA MET A 1 48.74 47.26 49.98
C MET A 1 47.83 47.70 48.83
N ALA A 2 47.84 48.97 48.37
CA ALA A 2 46.91 49.43 47.32
C ALA A 2 47.06 48.69 45.96
N GLN A 3 48.29 48.56 45.44
CA GLN A 3 48.55 47.81 44.18
C GLN A 3 48.20 46.32 44.27
N GLN A 4 48.35 45.70 45.44
CA GLN A 4 47.97 44.30 45.66
C GLN A 4 46.45 44.11 45.71
N ALA A 5 45.71 45.08 46.26
CA ALA A 5 44.26 45.05 46.29
C ALA A 5 43.65 45.26 44.88
N GLU A 6 44.26 46.11 44.05
CA GLU A 6 43.83 46.36 42.68
C GLU A 6 44.11 45.17 41.74
N ALA A 7 45.26 44.50 41.92
CA ALA A 7 45.56 43.24 41.22
C ALA A 7 44.59 42.11 41.61
N ALA A 8 44.29 41.95 42.90
CA ALA A 8 43.32 40.94 43.36
C ALA A 8 41.89 41.22 42.83
N ALA A 9 41.48 42.50 42.76
CA ALA A 9 40.18 42.87 42.22
C ALA A 9 40.06 42.59 40.70
N THR A 10 41.12 42.81 39.94
CA THR A 10 41.14 42.52 38.49
C THR A 10 41.14 41.02 38.20
N GLU A 11 41.88 40.22 38.98
CA GLU A 11 41.81 38.75 38.91
C GLU A 11 40.42 38.21 39.27
N GLN A 12 39.78 38.77 40.30
CA GLN A 12 38.41 38.40 40.67
C GLN A 12 37.42 38.66 39.52
N ILE A 13 37.47 39.85 38.90
CA ILE A 13 36.60 40.20 37.78
C ILE A 13 36.83 39.25 36.59
N ALA A 14 38.08 38.91 36.30
CA ALA A 14 38.41 37.96 35.23
C ALA A 14 37.85 36.55 35.53
N ALA A 15 38.02 36.07 36.76
CA ALA A 15 37.49 34.78 37.19
C ALA A 15 35.95 34.73 37.16
N GLU A 16 35.27 35.81 37.55
CA GLU A 16 33.81 35.93 37.46
C GLU A 16 33.33 35.93 36.00
N ALA A 17 34.03 36.63 35.10
CA ALA A 17 33.72 36.62 33.67
C ALA A 17 33.89 35.23 33.04
N ASP A 18 34.98 34.52 33.38
CA ASP A 18 35.23 33.15 32.91
C ASP A 18 34.17 32.18 33.45
N PHE A 19 33.80 32.30 34.73
CA PHE A 19 32.72 31.51 35.33
C PHE A 19 31.38 31.72 34.60
N HIS A 20 31.03 32.97 34.29
CA HIS A 20 29.83 33.28 33.52
C HIS A 20 29.87 32.71 32.10
N ALA A 21 31.02 32.78 31.42
CA ALA A 21 31.18 32.23 30.08
C ALA A 21 31.03 30.69 30.07
N VAL A 22 31.64 30.01 31.04
CA VAL A 22 31.55 28.55 31.19
C VAL A 22 30.12 28.12 31.52
N ASN A 23 29.42 28.80 32.44
CA ASN A 23 28.03 28.46 32.75
C ASN A 23 27.11 28.65 31.55
N LYS A 24 27.30 29.72 30.76
CA LYS A 24 26.52 29.93 29.53
C LYS A 24 26.79 28.83 28.49
N ALA A 25 28.05 28.40 28.36
CA ALA A 25 28.40 27.29 27.49
C ALA A 25 27.77 25.96 27.98
N LEU A 26 27.75 25.74 29.29
CA LEU A 26 27.10 24.57 29.91
C LEU A 26 25.59 24.57 29.67
N GLU A 27 24.90 25.70 29.90
CA GLU A 27 23.46 25.83 29.62
C GLU A 27 23.16 25.57 28.14
N THR A 28 23.98 26.09 27.23
CA THR A 28 23.84 25.83 25.80
C THR A 28 23.99 24.33 25.50
N ALA A 29 25.02 23.69 26.03
CA ALA A 29 25.26 22.26 25.86
C ALA A 29 24.11 21.40 26.44
N ASP A 30 23.55 21.77 27.59
CA ASP A 30 22.41 21.07 28.20
C ASP A 30 21.13 21.20 27.34
N THR A 31 20.89 22.39 26.75
CA THR A 31 19.75 22.58 25.83
C THR A 31 19.92 21.81 24.53
N GLU A 32 21.13 21.75 23.98
CA GLU A 32 21.47 20.97 22.79
C GLU A 32 21.31 19.47 23.08
N LEU A 33 21.80 18.99 24.23
CA LEU A 33 21.65 17.61 24.66
C LEU A 33 20.18 17.24 24.82
N THR A 34 19.38 18.07 25.49
CA THR A 34 17.93 17.83 25.68
C THR A 34 17.17 17.79 24.35
N THR A 35 17.55 18.66 23.41
CA THR A 35 16.94 18.67 22.07
C THR A 35 17.33 17.43 21.28
N ALA A 36 18.60 17.01 21.37
CA ALA A 36 19.11 15.82 20.69
C ALA A 36 18.50 14.53 21.25
N THR A 37 18.32 14.42 22.58
CA THR A 37 17.67 13.25 23.21
C THR A 37 16.20 13.16 22.80
N ALA A 38 15.45 14.26 22.86
CA ALA A 38 14.06 14.30 22.42
C ALA A 38 13.91 13.93 20.93
N ALA A 39 14.81 14.41 20.07
CA ALA A 39 14.84 14.05 18.66
C ALA A 39 15.15 12.55 18.46
N ALA A 40 16.09 11.99 19.23
CA ALA A 40 16.44 10.57 19.17
C ALA A 40 15.28 9.66 19.61
N GLU A 41 14.56 10.02 20.68
CA GLU A 41 13.39 9.29 21.16
C GLU A 41 12.22 9.32 20.18
N ALA A 42 11.90 10.51 19.63
CA ALA A 42 10.87 10.66 18.61
C ALA A 42 11.21 9.85 17.35
N ALA A 43 12.49 9.86 16.97
CA ALA A 43 13.00 9.05 15.89
C ALA A 43 12.83 7.54 16.19
N GLU A 44 13.28 7.04 17.33
CA GLU A 44 13.12 5.62 17.67
C GLU A 44 11.65 5.19 17.69
N THR A 45 10.75 6.04 18.17
CA THR A 45 9.30 5.83 18.12
C THR A 45 8.80 5.68 16.68
N ALA A 46 9.10 6.64 15.79
CA ALA A 46 8.70 6.57 14.39
C ALA A 46 9.24 5.33 13.65
N ARG A 47 10.44 4.84 14.04
CA ARG A 47 11.02 3.60 13.49
C ARG A 47 10.23 2.39 13.93
N ARG A 48 9.89 2.29 15.22
CA ARG A 48 9.06 1.20 15.76
C ARG A 48 7.68 1.17 15.11
N ASP A 49 7.06 2.33 14.93
CA ASP A 49 5.75 2.45 14.29
C ASP A 49 5.79 1.98 12.83
N SER A 50 6.80 2.41 12.07
CA SER A 50 6.99 1.98 10.68
C SER A 50 7.25 0.48 10.59
N ALA A 51 8.08 -0.07 11.48
CA ALA A 51 8.35 -1.51 11.53
C ALA A 51 7.09 -2.31 11.90
N ALA A 52 6.29 -1.83 12.84
CA ALA A 52 5.02 -2.45 13.21
C ALA A 52 4.00 -2.44 12.06
N GLN A 53 3.92 -1.33 11.31
CA GLN A 53 3.07 -1.24 10.12
C GLN A 53 3.49 -2.24 9.04
N ILE A 54 4.80 -2.32 8.75
CA ILE A 54 5.35 -3.29 7.78
C ILE A 54 5.05 -4.73 8.21
N ALA A 55 5.26 -5.06 9.49
CA ALA A 55 4.97 -6.39 10.02
C ALA A 55 3.48 -6.75 9.90
N ARG A 56 2.58 -5.80 10.15
CA ARG A 56 1.13 -6.00 9.98
C ARG A 56 0.75 -6.25 8.52
N LEU A 57 1.29 -5.45 7.59
CA LEU A 57 1.05 -5.64 6.15
C LEU A 57 1.57 -6.99 5.67
N GLN A 58 2.77 -7.38 6.11
CA GLN A 58 3.35 -8.68 5.77
C GLN A 58 2.47 -9.83 6.28
N ALA A 59 1.99 -9.76 7.53
CA ALA A 59 1.12 -10.79 8.08
C ALA A 59 -0.21 -10.93 7.31
N GLU A 60 -0.81 -9.82 6.86
CA GLU A 60 -2.04 -9.85 6.04
C GLU A 60 -1.78 -10.43 4.65
N ILE A 61 -0.63 -10.09 4.03
CA ILE A 61 -0.18 -10.68 2.76
C ILE A 61 0.01 -12.18 2.89
N ASP A 62 0.75 -12.64 3.90
CA ASP A 62 1.05 -14.05 4.12
C ASP A 62 -0.23 -14.85 4.35
N ALA A 63 -1.19 -14.30 5.11
CA ALA A 63 -2.48 -14.91 5.36
C ALA A 63 -3.33 -15.04 4.07
N LEU A 64 -3.37 -14.00 3.22
CA LEU A 64 -4.08 -14.05 1.95
C LEU A 64 -3.41 -14.98 0.93
N GLN A 65 -2.08 -15.01 0.89
CA GLN A 65 -1.32 -15.95 0.04
C GLN A 65 -1.62 -17.39 0.43
N TYR A 66 -1.60 -17.70 1.72
CA TYR A 66 -1.97 -19.02 2.22
C TYR A 66 -3.39 -19.41 1.84
N LEU A 67 -4.36 -18.49 2.01
CA LEU A 67 -5.76 -18.72 1.66
C LEU A 67 -5.96 -18.97 0.15
N LEU A 68 -5.19 -18.29 -0.70
CA LEU A 68 -5.32 -18.41 -2.16
C LEU A 68 -4.63 -19.66 -2.73
N ALA A 69 -3.58 -20.15 -2.07
CA ALA A 69 -2.78 -21.31 -2.49
C ALA A 69 -3.55 -22.64 -2.42
N ASP A 70 -4.51 -22.79 -1.50
CA ASP A 70 -5.33 -24.00 -1.30
C ASP A 70 -6.23 -24.37 -2.51
N GLN A 71 -6.21 -23.56 -3.57
CA GLN A 71 -7.08 -23.71 -4.74
C GLN A 71 -6.27 -23.86 -6.06
N GLU A 72 -4.94 -23.96 -5.99
CA GLU A 72 -4.03 -24.08 -7.14
C GLU A 72 -3.78 -25.56 -7.53
N ASP A 73 -4.83 -26.31 -7.88
CA ASP A 73 -4.71 -27.72 -8.32
C ASP A 73 -4.25 -27.89 -9.80
N GLY A 74 -3.88 -26.81 -10.49
CA GLY A 74 -3.56 -26.78 -11.93
C GLY A 74 -2.17 -26.23 -12.23
N GLU A 75 -1.55 -26.71 -13.32
CA GLU A 75 -0.22 -26.24 -13.78
C GLU A 75 -0.25 -24.80 -14.33
N GLU A 76 -1.41 -24.34 -14.83
CA GLU A 76 -1.58 -23.00 -15.39
C GLU A 76 -2.43 -22.08 -14.50
N ARG A 77 -2.04 -20.80 -14.43
CA ARG A 77 -2.74 -19.77 -13.63
C ARG A 77 -4.16 -19.51 -14.18
N PRO A 78 -5.21 -19.55 -13.35
CA PRO A 78 -6.58 -19.33 -13.80
C PRO A 78 -6.85 -17.85 -14.15
N VAL A 79 -7.86 -17.60 -14.97
CA VAL A 79 -8.25 -16.24 -15.39
C VAL A 79 -8.71 -15.37 -14.22
N ILE A 80 -9.37 -15.97 -13.23
CA ILE A 80 -9.83 -15.30 -12.01
C ILE A 80 -8.71 -14.61 -11.22
N ASP A 81 -7.48 -15.09 -11.35
CA ASP A 81 -6.31 -14.54 -10.66
C ASP A 81 -5.54 -13.51 -11.49
N GLN A 82 -5.95 -13.25 -12.73
CA GLN A 82 -5.25 -12.39 -13.70
C GLN A 82 -6.06 -11.13 -14.04
N LEU A 83 -7.32 -11.08 -13.63
CA LEU A 83 -8.22 -9.97 -13.92
C LEU A 83 -8.34 -9.01 -12.75
N ALA A 84 -8.71 -7.77 -13.06
CA ALA A 84 -9.14 -6.79 -12.08
C ALA A 84 -10.59 -6.39 -12.37
N VAL A 85 -11.39 -6.26 -11.32
CA VAL A 85 -12.78 -5.81 -11.39
C VAL A 85 -12.95 -4.54 -10.57
N ARG A 86 -13.82 -3.64 -11.04
CA ARG A 86 -14.06 -2.34 -10.40
C ARG A 86 -15.53 -2.21 -10.01
N ASP A 87 -15.80 -1.24 -9.15
CA ASP A 87 -17.16 -0.79 -8.79
C ASP A 87 -18.08 -1.91 -8.25
N GLY A 88 -17.50 -2.91 -7.59
CA GLY A 88 -18.22 -4.01 -6.97
C GLY A 88 -18.82 -5.02 -7.97
N MET A 89 -18.36 -5.03 -9.22
CA MET A 89 -18.90 -5.89 -10.28
C MET A 89 -18.43 -7.34 -10.19
N GLU A 90 -17.74 -7.76 -9.11
CA GLU A 90 -17.19 -9.10 -9.00
C GLU A 90 -18.30 -10.17 -9.00
N ILE A 91 -19.41 -9.86 -8.32
CA ILE A 91 -20.57 -10.75 -8.24
C ILE A 91 -21.25 -10.85 -9.61
N ALA A 92 -21.39 -9.74 -10.34
CA ALA A 92 -21.95 -9.72 -11.69
C ALA A 92 -21.10 -10.54 -12.68
N LEU A 93 -19.77 -10.37 -12.63
CA LEU A 93 -18.84 -11.14 -13.44
C LEU A 93 -18.93 -12.64 -13.14
N ALA A 94 -18.90 -13.00 -11.86
CA ALA A 94 -19.00 -14.39 -11.44
C ALA A 94 -20.39 -15.00 -11.73
N ALA A 95 -21.45 -14.18 -11.71
CA ALA A 95 -22.77 -14.61 -12.13
C ALA A 95 -22.85 -14.89 -13.63
N TYR A 96 -22.03 -14.24 -14.47
CA TYR A 96 -22.00 -14.51 -15.91
C TYR A 96 -21.07 -15.70 -16.27
N LEU A 97 -19.83 -15.69 -15.78
CA LEU A 97 -18.78 -16.65 -16.16
C LEU A 97 -18.53 -17.80 -15.18
N ALA A 98 -19.21 -17.84 -14.03
CA ALA A 98 -19.19 -18.96 -13.06
C ALA A 98 -17.87 -19.75 -12.96
N ASP A 99 -17.86 -21.01 -13.40
CA ASP A 99 -16.72 -21.93 -13.31
C ASP A 99 -15.67 -21.66 -14.39
N GLU A 100 -16.05 -21.02 -15.49
CA GLU A 100 -15.17 -20.65 -16.58
C GLU A 100 -14.08 -19.67 -16.14
N LEU A 101 -14.30 -18.89 -15.07
CA LEU A 101 -13.27 -18.05 -14.44
C LEU A 101 -12.09 -18.86 -13.88
N SER A 102 -12.31 -20.12 -13.50
CA SER A 102 -11.26 -21.01 -12.99
C SER A 102 -10.36 -21.59 -14.08
N LEU A 103 -10.69 -21.36 -15.36
CA LEU A 103 -9.91 -21.87 -16.48
C LEU A 103 -8.77 -20.90 -16.84
N PRO A 104 -7.60 -21.41 -17.23
CA PRO A 104 -6.47 -20.61 -17.72
C PRO A 104 -6.71 -20.08 -19.15
N VAL A 105 -5.81 -19.21 -19.62
CA VAL A 105 -5.76 -18.76 -21.02
C VAL A 105 -4.77 -19.63 -21.81
N GLY A 106 -5.17 -20.04 -23.02
CA GLY A 106 -4.29 -20.68 -24.01
C GLY A 106 -4.17 -22.20 -23.88
N ALA A 107 -3.87 -22.73 -22.69
CA ALA A 107 -3.73 -24.16 -22.45
C ALA A 107 -4.26 -24.52 -21.06
N GLY A 108 -4.92 -25.68 -20.95
CA GLY A 108 -5.44 -26.19 -19.69
C GLY A 108 -6.11 -27.55 -19.86
N ARG A 109 -5.86 -28.47 -18.92
CA ARG A 109 -6.33 -29.87 -19.02
C ARG A 109 -7.85 -30.04 -18.88
N ARG A 110 -8.51 -29.14 -18.14
CA ARG A 110 -9.98 -29.15 -17.93
C ARG A 110 -10.74 -28.24 -18.92
N GLY A 111 -10.01 -27.40 -19.64
CA GLY A 111 -10.54 -26.33 -20.47
C GLY A 111 -9.64 -25.10 -20.41
N TYR A 112 -9.80 -24.18 -21.34
CA TYR A 112 -9.04 -22.93 -21.39
C TYR A 112 -9.76 -21.89 -22.24
N TRP A 113 -9.44 -20.62 -22.00
CA TRP A 113 -9.85 -19.50 -22.83
C TRP A 113 -8.92 -19.34 -24.03
N GLN A 114 -9.46 -19.33 -25.24
CA GLN A 114 -8.70 -19.00 -26.43
C GLN A 114 -8.79 -17.49 -26.69
N SER A 115 -7.64 -16.85 -26.94
CA SER A 115 -7.64 -15.47 -27.45
C SER A 115 -8.24 -15.44 -28.85
N THR A 116 -9.31 -14.68 -29.02
CA THR A 116 -9.99 -14.48 -30.30
C THR A 116 -9.91 -13.00 -30.70
N PRO A 117 -9.88 -12.68 -32.01
CA PRO A 117 -10.01 -11.31 -32.47
C PRO A 117 -11.28 -10.66 -31.92
N GLN A 118 -11.18 -9.41 -31.51
CA GLN A 118 -12.34 -8.68 -30.98
C GLN A 118 -13.43 -8.58 -32.05
N LYS A 119 -14.64 -8.98 -31.68
CA LYS A 119 -15.85 -8.81 -32.48
C LYS A 119 -16.49 -7.46 -32.13
N THR A 120 -16.64 -6.58 -33.11
CA THR A 120 -17.17 -5.22 -32.93
C THR A 120 -18.69 -5.13 -33.08
N ASP A 121 -19.31 -6.19 -33.61
CA ASP A 121 -20.76 -6.33 -33.80
C ASP A 121 -21.50 -6.72 -32.52
N LEU A 122 -20.77 -7.22 -31.51
CA LEU A 122 -21.32 -7.51 -30.19
C LEU A 122 -21.41 -6.21 -29.39
N GLN A 123 -22.61 -5.94 -28.87
CA GLN A 123 -22.92 -4.78 -28.05
C GLN A 123 -23.73 -5.25 -26.83
N PRO A 124 -23.61 -4.58 -25.69
CA PRO A 124 -24.45 -4.86 -24.53
C PRO A 124 -25.92 -4.58 -24.87
N PRO A 125 -26.87 -5.23 -24.17
CA PRO A 125 -28.30 -4.94 -24.32
C PRO A 125 -28.61 -3.46 -24.11
N ALA A 126 -29.58 -2.93 -24.88
CA ALA A 126 -30.00 -1.55 -24.72
C ALA A 126 -30.57 -1.30 -23.30
N GLY A 127 -30.27 -0.14 -22.71
CA GLY A 127 -30.72 0.19 -21.36
C GLY A 127 -29.89 -0.46 -20.24
N THR A 128 -28.75 -1.07 -20.56
CA THR A 128 -27.83 -1.67 -19.59
C THR A 128 -26.44 -1.03 -19.67
N THR A 129 -25.67 -1.15 -18.60
CA THR A 129 -24.26 -0.72 -18.58
C THR A 129 -23.37 -1.88 -19.01
N ALA A 130 -22.36 -1.65 -19.84
CA ALA A 130 -21.47 -2.73 -20.30
C ALA A 130 -20.67 -3.33 -19.14
N LEU A 131 -20.78 -4.65 -18.92
CA LEU A 131 -19.96 -5.32 -17.89
C LEU A 131 -18.46 -5.25 -18.22
N ALA A 132 -18.12 -5.26 -19.51
CA ALA A 132 -16.75 -5.19 -19.99
C ALA A 132 -16.00 -3.93 -19.52
N ASP A 133 -16.69 -2.82 -19.28
CA ASP A 133 -16.06 -1.55 -18.84
C ASP A 133 -15.47 -1.65 -17.43
N TYR A 134 -15.92 -2.62 -16.63
CA TYR A 134 -15.50 -2.83 -15.25
C TYR A 134 -14.46 -3.93 -15.08
N VAL A 135 -14.10 -4.65 -16.15
CA VAL A 135 -13.19 -5.80 -16.11
C VAL A 135 -11.96 -5.53 -16.97
N SER A 136 -10.77 -5.75 -16.42
CA SER A 136 -9.50 -5.55 -17.12
C SER A 136 -8.48 -6.64 -16.78
N GLY A 137 -7.32 -6.62 -17.46
CA GLY A 137 -6.22 -7.55 -17.22
C GLY A 137 -6.23 -8.82 -18.09
N VAL A 138 -7.38 -9.23 -18.63
CA VAL A 138 -7.50 -10.48 -19.42
C VAL A 138 -8.19 -10.23 -20.78
N PRO A 139 -7.44 -9.90 -21.85
CA PRO A 139 -7.98 -9.64 -23.18
C PRO A 139 -8.75 -10.82 -23.79
N ALA A 140 -8.48 -12.05 -23.35
CA ALA A 140 -9.20 -13.24 -23.80
C ALA A 140 -10.70 -13.20 -23.47
N LEU A 141 -11.11 -12.43 -22.45
CA LEU A 141 -12.51 -12.30 -22.06
C LEU A 141 -13.28 -11.21 -22.82
N THR A 142 -12.60 -10.33 -23.56
CA THR A 142 -13.22 -9.14 -24.18
C THR A 142 -14.43 -9.51 -25.06
N THR A 143 -14.28 -10.51 -25.93
CA THR A 143 -15.38 -10.96 -26.80
C THR A 143 -16.53 -11.58 -26.01
N SER A 144 -16.24 -12.30 -24.92
CA SER A 144 -17.27 -12.92 -24.08
C SER A 144 -18.10 -11.88 -23.33
N LEU A 145 -17.48 -10.78 -22.89
CA LEU A 145 -18.14 -9.73 -22.13
C LEU A 145 -18.80 -8.66 -23.00
N ALA A 146 -18.50 -8.60 -24.30
CA ALA A 146 -19.00 -7.57 -25.21
C ALA A 146 -20.53 -7.53 -25.34
N GLY A 147 -21.19 -8.68 -25.20
CA GLY A 147 -22.66 -8.81 -25.26
C GLY A 147 -23.36 -8.76 -23.89
N VAL A 148 -22.64 -8.40 -22.82
CA VAL A 148 -23.13 -8.53 -21.45
C VAL A 148 -23.42 -7.16 -20.83
N GLY A 149 -24.67 -6.99 -20.42
CA GLY A 149 -25.17 -5.80 -19.74
C GLY A 149 -25.31 -6.00 -18.24
N VAL A 150 -25.14 -4.93 -17.48
CA VAL A 150 -25.46 -4.85 -16.05
C VAL A 150 -26.68 -3.95 -15.86
N ILE A 151 -27.67 -4.44 -15.12
CA ILE A 151 -28.84 -3.66 -14.69
C ILE A 151 -28.73 -3.30 -13.21
N GLU A 152 -29.27 -2.14 -12.85
CA GLU A 152 -29.37 -1.71 -11.45
C GLU A 152 -30.61 -2.26 -10.76
N ASP A 153 -31.74 -2.33 -11.47
CA ASP A 153 -33.03 -2.77 -10.95
C ASP A 153 -33.44 -4.12 -11.57
N PRO A 154 -33.39 -5.22 -10.80
CA PRO A 154 -33.84 -6.54 -11.24
C PRO A 154 -35.29 -6.60 -11.75
N ALA A 155 -36.16 -5.66 -11.36
CA ALA A 155 -37.55 -5.65 -11.83
C ALA A 155 -37.66 -5.38 -13.35
N GLN A 156 -36.64 -4.78 -13.97
CA GLN A 156 -36.58 -4.52 -15.41
C GLN A 156 -36.09 -5.73 -16.21
N ALA A 157 -35.53 -6.74 -15.53
CA ALA A 157 -34.78 -7.81 -16.18
C ALA A 157 -35.63 -8.67 -17.11
N GLU A 158 -36.85 -9.03 -16.71
CA GLU A 158 -37.75 -9.88 -17.53
C GLU A 158 -38.17 -9.17 -18.83
N SER A 159 -38.52 -7.88 -18.75
CA SER A 159 -38.90 -7.07 -19.91
C SER A 159 -37.73 -6.89 -20.89
N LEU A 160 -36.52 -6.69 -20.36
CA LEU A 160 -35.31 -6.59 -21.18
C LEU A 160 -34.88 -7.95 -21.75
N GLN A 161 -35.07 -9.05 -21.01
CA GLN A 161 -34.75 -10.39 -21.46
C GLN A 161 -35.49 -10.74 -22.76
N ALA A 162 -36.77 -10.38 -22.85
CA ALA A 162 -37.60 -10.58 -24.04
C ALA A 162 -37.07 -9.87 -25.30
N GLN A 163 -36.19 -8.88 -25.16
CA GLN A 163 -35.63 -8.07 -26.25
C GLN A 163 -34.18 -8.44 -26.59
N LEU A 164 -33.60 -9.43 -25.88
CA LEU A 164 -32.21 -9.84 -26.09
C LEU A 164 -31.99 -10.46 -27.46
N ARG A 165 -30.88 -10.08 -28.08
CA ARG A 165 -30.39 -10.72 -29.31
C ARG A 165 -29.61 -12.00 -28.96
N PRO A 166 -29.52 -12.97 -29.89
CA PRO A 166 -28.70 -14.15 -29.68
C PRO A 166 -27.27 -13.81 -29.25
N GLY A 167 -26.81 -14.47 -28.18
CA GLY A 167 -25.50 -14.25 -27.58
C GLY A 167 -25.44 -13.17 -26.48
N GLN A 168 -26.50 -12.37 -26.28
CA GLN A 168 -26.54 -11.37 -25.22
C GLN A 168 -26.96 -11.95 -23.86
N ALA A 169 -26.53 -11.29 -22.80
CA ALA A 169 -26.94 -11.58 -21.43
C ALA A 169 -27.05 -10.30 -20.61
N ILE A 170 -27.86 -10.36 -19.56
CA ILE A 170 -28.00 -9.32 -18.54
C ILE A 170 -27.64 -9.94 -17.19
N THR A 171 -26.86 -9.23 -16.41
CA THR A 171 -26.60 -9.57 -15.01
C THR A 171 -26.95 -8.39 -14.11
N SER A 172 -27.15 -8.63 -12.83
CA SER A 172 -27.31 -7.60 -11.82
C SER A 172 -26.11 -7.58 -10.87
N LYS A 173 -25.95 -6.49 -10.09
CA LYS A 173 -24.85 -6.35 -9.12
C LYS A 173 -24.91 -7.38 -7.99
N ASP A 174 -26.09 -7.89 -7.66
CA ASP A 174 -26.31 -8.95 -6.67
C ASP A 174 -26.13 -10.36 -7.25
N GLY A 175 -25.93 -10.49 -8.57
CA GLY A 175 -25.54 -11.75 -9.21
C GLY A 175 -26.67 -12.60 -9.77
N SER A 176 -27.80 -11.97 -10.10
CA SER A 176 -28.80 -12.61 -10.95
C SER A 176 -28.36 -12.51 -12.41
N LEU A 177 -28.72 -13.50 -13.24
CA LEU A 177 -28.34 -13.63 -14.64
C LEU A 177 -29.57 -13.99 -15.48
N TRP A 178 -29.77 -13.26 -16.58
CA TRP A 178 -30.77 -13.52 -17.62
C TRP A 178 -30.07 -13.63 -18.98
N ARG A 179 -30.33 -14.70 -19.72
CA ARG A 179 -29.74 -14.93 -21.04
C ARG A 179 -30.81 -14.89 -22.13
N TRP A 180 -30.37 -14.62 -23.35
CA TRP A 180 -31.21 -14.55 -24.55
C TRP A 180 -32.00 -15.85 -24.84
N ASP A 181 -31.52 -16.99 -24.37
CA ASP A 181 -32.14 -18.32 -24.56
C ASP A 181 -33.24 -18.63 -23.54
N GLY A 182 -33.58 -17.67 -22.67
CA GLY A 182 -34.58 -17.84 -21.62
C GLY A 182 -34.02 -18.36 -20.31
N PHE A 183 -32.71 -18.63 -20.21
CA PHE A 183 -32.10 -19.03 -18.95
C PHE A 183 -32.13 -17.89 -17.93
N VAL A 184 -32.62 -18.19 -16.73
CA VAL A 184 -32.65 -17.27 -15.58
C VAL A 184 -32.02 -17.95 -14.37
N ARG A 185 -31.09 -17.25 -13.73
CA ARG A 185 -30.51 -17.63 -12.44
C ARG A 185 -30.64 -16.45 -11.50
N LEU A 186 -31.29 -16.66 -10.36
CA LEU A 186 -31.40 -15.63 -9.33
C LEU A 186 -30.14 -15.58 -8.48
N ALA A 187 -29.88 -14.40 -7.92
CA ALA A 187 -28.79 -14.15 -6.99
C ALA A 187 -28.77 -15.19 -5.85
N SER A 188 -27.58 -15.65 -5.50
CA SER A 188 -27.35 -16.54 -4.37
C SER A 188 -26.47 -15.86 -3.33
N LYS A 189 -26.60 -16.25 -2.06
CA LYS A 189 -25.96 -15.54 -0.94
C LYS A 189 -24.43 -15.61 -0.91
N ALA A 190 -23.82 -16.59 -1.58
CA ALA A 190 -22.37 -16.80 -1.53
C ALA A 190 -21.81 -17.03 -2.92
N ASN A 191 -20.87 -16.18 -3.34
CA ASN A 191 -20.18 -16.30 -4.62
C ASN A 191 -18.68 -16.43 -4.39
N LYS A 192 -18.18 -17.68 -4.38
CA LYS A 192 -16.77 -17.99 -4.11
C LYS A 192 -15.83 -17.34 -5.12
N SER A 193 -16.23 -17.28 -6.38
CA SER A 193 -15.43 -16.63 -7.43
C SER A 193 -15.32 -15.12 -7.18
N ALA A 194 -16.42 -14.45 -6.82
CA ALA A 194 -16.38 -13.03 -6.47
C ALA A 194 -15.48 -12.76 -5.26
N GLU A 195 -15.55 -13.60 -4.22
CA GLU A 195 -14.67 -13.50 -3.04
C GLU A 195 -13.20 -13.71 -3.40
N ARG A 196 -12.88 -14.68 -4.27
CA ARG A 196 -11.51 -14.90 -4.74
C ARG A 196 -10.95 -13.69 -5.48
N ILE A 197 -11.75 -13.09 -6.38
CA ILE A 197 -11.37 -11.86 -7.09
C ILE A 197 -11.02 -10.76 -6.08
N ARG A 198 -11.89 -10.52 -5.09
CA ARG A 198 -11.66 -9.51 -4.04
C ARG A 198 -10.40 -9.79 -3.22
N GLN A 199 -10.20 -11.03 -2.80
CA GLN A 199 -9.01 -11.45 -2.04
C GLN A 199 -7.73 -11.24 -2.85
N ARG A 200 -7.74 -11.56 -4.15
CA ARG A 200 -6.60 -11.35 -5.04
C ARG A 200 -6.28 -9.88 -5.25
N GLN A 201 -7.29 -9.06 -5.51
CA GLN A 201 -7.09 -7.61 -5.63
C GLN A 201 -6.63 -6.98 -4.31
N ARG A 202 -7.12 -7.46 -3.16
CA ARG A 202 -6.66 -7.03 -1.85
C ARG A 202 -5.19 -7.40 -1.61
N LEU A 203 -4.78 -8.60 -2.02
CA LEU A 203 -3.38 -9.03 -1.97
C LEU A 203 -2.49 -8.09 -2.79
N ASP A 204 -2.87 -7.80 -4.04
CA ASP A 204 -2.09 -6.92 -4.92
C ASP A 204 -2.02 -5.48 -4.38
N GLN A 205 -3.10 -4.98 -3.76
CA GLN A 205 -3.13 -3.69 -3.05
C GLN A 205 -2.14 -3.69 -1.88
N LEU A 206 -2.19 -4.71 -1.01
CA LEU A 206 -1.33 -4.81 0.17
C LEU A 206 0.15 -4.91 -0.20
N GLN A 207 0.48 -5.65 -1.26
CA GLN A 207 1.85 -5.74 -1.78
C GLN A 207 2.37 -4.37 -2.26
N SER A 208 1.49 -3.59 -2.89
CA SER A 208 1.80 -2.21 -3.30
C SER A 208 2.00 -1.31 -2.07
N GLU A 209 1.13 -1.40 -1.06
CA GLU A 209 1.24 -0.66 0.21
C GLU A 209 2.50 -1.02 1.01
N LEU A 210 2.88 -2.29 1.03
CA LEU A 210 4.12 -2.79 1.64
C LEU A 210 5.35 -2.19 0.93
N THR A 211 5.34 -2.16 -0.40
CA THR A 211 6.42 -1.58 -1.20
C THR A 211 6.58 -0.08 -0.93
N VAL A 212 5.47 0.65 -0.79
CA VAL A 212 5.50 2.09 -0.45
C VAL A 212 5.99 2.31 0.99
N SER A 213 5.47 1.53 1.94
CA SER A 213 5.82 1.62 3.36
C SER A 213 7.29 1.29 3.64
N SER A 214 7.81 0.24 3.01
CA SER A 214 9.23 -0.17 3.12
C SER A 214 10.17 0.90 2.57
N LYS A 215 9.91 1.41 1.35
CA LYS A 215 10.69 2.51 0.76
C LYS A 215 10.70 3.77 1.63
N LYS A 216 9.57 4.09 2.26
CA LYS A 216 9.49 5.21 3.20
C LYS A 216 10.37 4.98 4.43
N ALA A 217 10.28 3.79 5.04
CA ALA A 217 11.08 3.43 6.21
C ALA A 217 12.60 3.45 5.90
N GLU A 218 13.01 2.92 4.75
CA GLU A 218 14.41 2.97 4.28
C GLU A 218 14.91 4.40 4.09
N LYS A 219 14.08 5.28 3.50
CA LYS A 219 14.43 6.69 3.31
C LYS A 219 14.61 7.41 4.65
N ASP A 220 13.74 7.14 5.61
CA ASP A 220 13.82 7.73 6.94
C ASP A 220 15.03 7.21 7.73
N GLN A 221 15.43 5.95 7.52
CA GLN A 221 16.65 5.38 8.08
C GLN A 221 17.91 5.99 7.45
N ASN A 222 17.95 6.15 6.13
CA ASN A 222 19.10 6.74 5.43
C ASN A 222 19.33 8.20 5.85
N LYS A 223 18.27 9.00 6.02
CA LYS A 223 18.39 10.37 6.56
C LYS A 223 19.08 10.40 7.92
N ARG A 224 18.73 9.48 8.83
CA ARG A 224 19.40 9.39 10.15
C ARG A 224 20.88 9.06 10.04
N THR A 225 21.23 8.11 9.18
CA THR A 225 22.65 7.76 9.00
C THR A 225 23.47 8.91 8.42
N ALA A 226 22.83 9.84 7.71
CA ALA A 226 23.45 11.07 7.22
C ALA A 226 23.57 12.14 8.31
N ASP A 227 22.52 12.36 9.12
CA ASP A 227 22.55 13.31 10.24
C ASP A 227 23.53 12.88 11.34
N ALA A 228 23.61 11.57 11.64
CA ALA A 228 24.56 11.03 12.61
C ALA A 228 26.03 11.09 12.15
N ARG A 229 26.29 11.35 10.86
CA ARG A 229 27.65 11.52 10.30
C ARG A 229 28.12 12.97 10.33
N HIS A 230 27.29 13.95 10.68
CA HIS A 230 27.77 15.30 10.95
C HIS A 230 28.54 15.28 12.28
N PRO A 231 29.87 15.51 12.29
CA PRO A 231 30.62 15.55 13.53
C PRO A 231 30.12 16.72 14.36
N CYS A 232 29.79 16.50 15.64
CA CYS A 232 29.75 17.59 16.60
C CYS A 232 31.04 18.39 16.47
N PRO A 233 30.99 19.73 16.35
CA PRO A 233 32.20 20.53 16.42
C PRO A 233 32.73 20.40 17.84
N MET A 234 33.66 19.46 18.06
CA MET A 234 34.48 19.41 19.26
C MET A 234 35.23 20.73 19.29
N SER A 235 34.70 21.70 20.03
CA SER A 235 35.32 23.01 20.25
C SER A 235 36.57 22.78 21.09
N ASN A 236 37.66 22.48 20.40
CA ASN A 236 38.97 22.23 20.98
C ASN A 236 39.62 23.58 21.32
N GLN A 237 39.18 24.18 22.42
CA GLN A 237 39.82 25.35 23.02
C GLN A 237 40.17 25.02 24.47
N VAL A 238 41.11 24.08 24.65
CA VAL A 238 41.91 24.01 25.89
C VAL A 238 42.90 25.16 25.84
N THR A 239 42.47 26.33 26.28
CA THR A 239 43.34 27.49 26.43
C THR A 239 44.32 27.20 27.58
N ARG A 240 45.58 26.94 27.23
CA ARG A 240 46.68 26.85 28.20
C ARG A 240 46.80 28.19 28.95
N LEU A 241 46.62 28.15 30.26
CA LEU A 241 47.04 29.22 31.17
C LEU A 241 48.58 29.40 31.06
N PRO A 242 49.10 30.61 30.80
CA PRO A 242 50.53 30.90 30.92
C PRO A 242 50.78 31.50 32.30
N GLY A 243 51.33 30.73 33.24
CA GLY A 243 51.66 31.30 34.55
C GLY A 243 52.01 30.26 35.60
N GLY A 244 53.16 29.61 35.45
CA GLY A 244 53.70 28.70 36.45
C GLY A 244 55.21 28.63 36.37
N GLN A 245 55.90 29.65 36.90
CA GLN A 245 57.25 29.44 37.44
C GLN A 245 57.12 28.84 38.84
N PRO A 246 57.85 27.76 39.13
CA PRO A 246 58.34 27.53 40.48
C PRO A 246 59.87 27.55 40.52
N CYS A 247 60.35 28.02 41.66
CA CYS A 247 61.74 28.27 42.03
C CYS A 247 62.68 27.06 41.90
N GLY A 248 63.96 27.37 41.65
CA GLY A 248 65.12 26.48 41.72
C GLY A 248 66.35 27.21 41.22
#